data_AF-A0A4J1NB12-F1
#
_entry.id   AF-A0A4J1NB12-F1
#
_cell.length_a   1.000
_cell.length_b   1.000
_cell.length_c   1.000
_cell.angle_alpha   90.00
_cell.angle_beta   90.00
_cell.angle_gamma   90.00
#
_symmetry.space_group_name_H-M   'P 1'
#
loop_
_entity.id
_entity.type
_entity.pdbx_description
1 polymer ?
#
loop_
_entity_poly.entity_id
_entity_poly.type
_entity_poly.pdbx_seq_one_letter_code
_entity_poly.pdbx_strand_id
1 'polypeptide(L)'
;MSVYGRVEEVHKENREPLEYQIEQESHHRESSRLPLVKILLWSTLVTGITLGVPLLLDLMSAQEVQDFYAGWALHQTGKIYSDYYGSQGLLYYLLTYVSQGGFFFVIFEWLALVAGGFFLFRSADTLTEQGDQAGHLVTIFYMLVTGLAFGGGYATLLALPFLFAAFSLVAAYLSNPSHDKGFVRIGLALAGGFFFAPLSSLLFIAVVSLGLLVFNLGHRRFVHGFYQFLAVALGFSLVFYPTAYYSAATGSFGDAISGIRYPIDSIRFDFTSKILENMFFYGLLSLGLGFVVCIFLGLFQSKPFKLYVISVPASLVVILGLILLFFSQEPLHASYLMVVFPVFLLLLVTNIKSQQRGRSARRSRRETPVSLWSRFFKGNLYLLVFGFVYLLSVPFLMKFVLYPVPYQERNRLADLVKEETNTEDAIYAWDDTATLYRKSERLSPSAILSPLHYTATEENRNKLLNDLKEKQPKVIVVNDKVEVWSEVETLLKENYQQVKTDYSEFKVYKIK
;
A
#
# COMPACT_ATOMS: atom_id res chain seq x y z
N MET A 1 32.53 21.55 74.76
CA MET A 1 32.79 20.40 73.87
C MET A 1 31.44 19.94 73.34
N SER A 2 31.10 20.37 72.12
CA SER A 2 29.79 20.14 71.49
C SER A 2 29.71 18.74 70.89
N VAL A 3 28.83 17.89 71.42
CA VAL A 3 28.60 16.54 70.91
C VAL A 3 27.33 16.54 70.06
N TYR A 4 27.49 16.08 68.82
CA TYR A 4 26.52 16.09 67.73
C TYR A 4 25.15 15.48 68.09
N GLY A 5 24.09 16.23 67.81
CA GLY A 5 22.75 15.70 67.65
C GLY A 5 22.65 14.89 66.35
N ARG A 6 22.18 13.65 66.47
CA ARG A 6 21.81 12.78 65.35
C ARG A 6 20.53 13.34 64.72
N VAL A 7 20.64 13.96 63.54
CA VAL A 7 19.50 14.36 62.73
C VAL A 7 18.93 13.08 62.10
N GLU A 8 17.72 12.70 62.51
CA GLU A 8 16.93 11.70 61.79
C GLU A 8 16.57 12.28 60.42
N GLU A 9 17.10 11.68 59.35
CA GLU A 9 16.64 11.95 57.99
C GLU A 9 15.20 11.45 57.85
N VAL A 10 14.24 12.36 58.03
CA VAL A 10 12.86 12.13 57.64
C VAL A 10 12.84 11.82 56.15
N HIS A 11 12.54 10.56 55.82
CA HIS A 11 12.29 10.10 54.46
C HIS A 11 11.03 10.80 53.96
N LYS A 12 11.19 12.00 53.36
CA LYS A 12 10.10 12.67 52.65
C LYS A 12 9.75 11.81 51.44
N GLU A 13 8.68 11.03 51.57
CA GLU A 13 7.98 10.41 50.46
C GLU A 13 7.59 11.53 49.50
N ASN A 14 8.35 11.67 48.42
CA ASN A 14 8.11 12.63 47.33
C ASN A 14 6.85 12.16 46.57
N ARG A 15 5.67 12.32 47.17
CA ARG A 15 4.40 12.24 46.45
C ARG A 15 4.26 13.54 45.66
N GLU A 16 4.18 13.43 44.34
CA GLU A 16 3.74 14.55 43.52
C GLU A 16 2.39 15.06 44.05
N PRO A 17 2.16 16.38 44.13
CA PRO A 17 0.92 16.91 44.67
C PRO A 17 -0.26 16.35 43.87
N LEU A 18 -1.32 15.94 44.58
CA LEU A 18 -2.52 15.32 44.02
C LEU A 18 -3.10 16.13 42.83
N GLU A 19 -3.00 17.46 42.93
CA GLU A 19 -3.42 18.41 41.90
C GLU A 19 -2.64 18.25 40.58
N TYR A 20 -1.35 17.98 40.64
CA TYR A 20 -0.52 17.71 39.46
C TYR A 20 -0.82 16.34 38.83
N GLN A 21 -1.17 15.33 39.65
CA GLN A 21 -1.63 14.04 39.14
C GLN A 21 -3.00 14.14 38.47
N ILE A 22 -3.92 14.93 39.04
CA ILE A 22 -5.24 15.20 38.48
C ILE A 22 -5.11 16.00 37.18
N GLU A 23 -4.24 17.01 37.15
CA GLU A 23 -3.97 17.82 35.95
C GLU A 23 -3.35 16.97 34.83
N GLN A 24 -2.38 16.10 35.15
CA GLN A 24 -1.82 15.14 34.20
C GLN A 24 -2.83 14.09 33.72
N GLU A 25 -3.65 13.53 34.60
CA GLU A 25 -4.71 12.60 34.19
C GLU A 25 -5.77 13.30 33.34
N SER A 26 -6.10 14.56 33.64
CA SER A 26 -7.05 15.34 32.85
C SER A 26 -6.50 15.65 31.46
N HIS A 27 -5.24 16.10 31.36
CA HIS A 27 -4.55 16.29 30.08
C HIS A 27 -4.38 14.98 29.31
N HIS A 28 -4.11 13.86 30.00
CA HIS A 28 -4.05 12.55 29.35
C HIS A 28 -5.43 12.11 28.86
N ARG A 29 -6.50 12.36 29.61
CA ARG A 29 -7.90 12.08 29.19
C ARG A 29 -8.37 12.98 28.05
N GLU A 30 -7.86 14.20 27.95
CA GLU A 30 -8.18 15.13 26.87
C GLU A 30 -7.38 14.82 25.59
N SER A 31 -6.08 14.53 25.72
CA SER A 31 -5.19 14.13 24.61
C SER A 31 -5.49 12.73 24.06
N SER A 32 -6.02 11.81 24.88
CA SER A 32 -6.45 10.46 24.45
C SER A 32 -7.83 10.43 23.79
N ARG A 33 -8.52 11.59 23.64
CA ARG A 33 -9.79 11.63 22.90
C ARG A 33 -9.54 11.32 21.43
N LEU A 34 -10.15 10.23 20.98
CA LEU A 34 -10.16 9.79 19.60
C LEU A 34 -10.57 10.94 18.66
N PRO A 35 -9.73 11.34 17.70
CA PRO A 35 -9.98 12.52 16.86
C PRO A 35 -10.90 12.18 15.68
N LEU A 36 -12.12 11.68 15.95
CA LEU A 36 -13.08 11.18 14.95
C LEU A 36 -13.42 12.21 13.87
N VAL A 37 -13.76 13.45 14.25
CA VAL A 37 -14.11 14.51 13.28
C VAL A 37 -12.94 14.79 12.34
N LYS A 38 -11.73 14.84 12.89
CA LYS A 38 -10.51 15.03 12.11
C LYS A 38 -10.26 13.86 11.15
N ILE A 39 -10.43 12.61 11.61
CA ILE A 39 -10.33 11.40 10.78
C ILE A 39 -11.33 11.48 9.62
N LEU A 40 -12.60 11.81 9.88
CA LEU A 40 -13.62 11.92 8.84
C LEU A 40 -13.28 13.01 7.80
N LEU A 41 -12.92 14.21 8.25
CA LEU A 41 -12.57 15.32 7.36
C LEU A 41 -11.36 14.99 6.48
N TRP A 42 -10.30 14.43 7.08
CA TRP A 42 -9.12 14.02 6.31
C TRP A 42 -9.43 12.87 5.36
N SER A 43 -10.18 11.85 5.77
CA SER A 43 -10.57 10.76 4.87
C SER A 43 -11.35 11.30 3.66
N THR A 44 -12.33 12.19 3.86
CA THR A 44 -13.10 12.78 2.76
C THR A 44 -12.21 13.60 1.82
N LEU A 45 -11.33 14.45 2.37
CA LEU A 45 -10.42 15.25 1.57
C LEU A 45 -9.46 14.38 0.76
N VAL A 46 -8.82 13.41 1.42
CA VAL A 46 -7.81 12.54 0.81
C VAL A 46 -8.43 11.69 -0.29
N THR A 47 -9.55 11.00 -0.04
CA THR A 47 -10.22 10.20 -1.08
C THR A 47 -10.61 11.06 -2.30
N GLY A 48 -11.06 12.29 -2.06
CA GLY A 48 -11.35 13.24 -3.14
C GLY A 48 -10.13 13.54 -4.02
N ILE A 49 -8.95 13.71 -3.42
CA ILE A 49 -7.70 13.98 -4.13
C ILE A 49 -7.10 12.73 -4.77
N THR A 50 -7.09 11.60 -4.06
CA THR A 50 -6.39 10.38 -4.48
C THR A 50 -7.13 9.60 -5.54
N LEU A 51 -8.46 9.53 -5.45
CA LEU A 51 -9.28 8.76 -6.39
C LEU A 51 -10.31 9.63 -7.13
N GLY A 52 -10.97 10.56 -6.43
CA GLY A 52 -12.00 11.41 -7.04
C GLY A 52 -11.47 12.25 -8.21
N VAL A 53 -10.40 13.01 -7.98
CA VAL A 53 -9.76 13.85 -9.00
C VAL A 53 -9.21 13.00 -10.15
N PRO A 54 -8.46 11.89 -9.91
CA PRO A 54 -7.99 11.04 -10.99
C PRO A 54 -9.07 10.37 -11.83
N LEU A 55 -10.20 10.00 -11.24
CA LEU A 55 -11.35 9.48 -12.00
C LEU A 55 -11.98 10.56 -12.89
N LEU A 56 -12.20 11.76 -12.35
CA LEU A 56 -12.83 12.86 -13.09
C LEU A 56 -11.95 13.40 -14.22
N LEU A 57 -10.63 13.41 -14.01
CA LEU A 57 -9.67 13.95 -14.96
C LEU A 57 -8.97 12.89 -15.78
N ASP A 58 -9.31 11.61 -15.65
CA ASP A 58 -8.67 10.48 -16.35
C ASP A 58 -7.14 10.53 -16.18
N LEU A 59 -6.72 10.62 -14.90
CA LEU A 59 -5.33 10.63 -14.40
C LEU A 59 -5.03 9.39 -13.53
N MET A 60 -5.86 8.35 -13.61
CA MET A 60 -5.60 7.11 -12.88
C MET A 60 -4.29 6.47 -13.35
N SER A 61 -3.58 5.82 -12.43
CA SER A 61 -2.36 5.10 -12.78
C SER A 61 -2.66 3.92 -13.71
N ALA A 62 -1.70 3.52 -14.53
CA ALA A 62 -1.91 2.48 -15.54
C ALA A 62 -2.38 1.14 -14.94
N GLN A 63 -1.82 0.75 -13.79
CA GLN A 63 -2.24 -0.42 -13.02
C GLN A 63 -3.71 -0.32 -12.58
N GLU A 64 -4.13 0.84 -12.10
CA GLU A 64 -5.49 1.05 -11.58
C GLU A 64 -6.52 1.10 -12.71
N VAL A 65 -6.13 1.62 -13.88
CA VAL A 65 -6.95 1.51 -15.09
C VAL A 65 -7.16 0.05 -15.48
N GLN A 66 -6.14 -0.81 -15.38
CA GLN A 66 -6.25 -2.25 -15.66
C GLN A 66 -7.19 -2.94 -14.67
N ASP A 67 -7.03 -2.68 -13.37
CA ASP A 67 -7.85 -3.30 -12.32
C ASP A 67 -9.32 -2.87 -12.42
N PHE A 68 -9.58 -1.61 -12.77
CA PHE A 68 -10.94 -1.09 -12.97
C PHE A 68 -11.56 -1.65 -14.25
N TYR A 69 -10.76 -1.76 -15.33
CA TYR A 69 -11.20 -2.46 -16.53
C TYR A 69 -11.57 -3.91 -16.23
N ALA A 70 -10.74 -4.64 -15.47
CA ALA A 70 -11.04 -6.02 -15.07
C ALA A 70 -12.37 -6.10 -14.29
N GLY A 71 -12.60 -5.16 -13.38
CA GLY A 71 -13.87 -5.03 -12.64
C GLY A 71 -15.09 -4.88 -13.54
N TRP A 72 -15.00 -4.03 -14.57
CA TRP A 72 -16.06 -3.87 -15.58
C TRP A 72 -16.20 -5.11 -16.47
N ALA A 73 -15.10 -5.66 -16.96
CA ALA A 73 -15.08 -6.77 -17.91
C ALA A 73 -15.60 -8.08 -17.30
N LEU A 74 -15.38 -8.29 -16.00
CA LEU A 74 -15.95 -9.41 -15.23
C LEU A 74 -17.49 -9.41 -15.18
N HIS A 75 -18.16 -8.27 -15.39
CA HIS A 75 -19.63 -8.26 -15.56
C HIS A 75 -20.07 -8.78 -16.93
N GLN A 76 -19.19 -8.71 -17.93
CA GLN A 76 -19.48 -9.23 -19.26
C GLN A 76 -19.21 -10.73 -19.31
N THR A 77 -17.98 -11.13 -18.97
CA THR A 77 -17.55 -12.53 -19.02
C THR A 77 -16.22 -12.75 -18.30
N GLY A 78 -15.89 -14.02 -18.09
CA GLY A 78 -14.59 -14.46 -17.58
C GLY A 78 -14.56 -14.64 -16.06
N LYS A 79 -13.40 -15.08 -15.59
CA LYS A 79 -13.12 -15.36 -14.18
C LYS A 79 -11.91 -14.55 -13.72
N ILE A 80 -11.92 -14.18 -12.45
CA ILE A 80 -10.82 -13.47 -11.79
C ILE A 80 -9.54 -14.32 -11.89
N TYR A 81 -8.42 -13.67 -12.20
CA TYR A 81 -7.07 -14.24 -12.38
C TYR A 81 -6.82 -15.00 -13.69
N SER A 82 -7.75 -15.83 -14.15
CA SER A 82 -7.54 -16.61 -15.37
C SER A 82 -7.66 -15.76 -16.63
N ASP A 83 -8.77 -15.02 -16.74
CA ASP A 83 -9.11 -14.19 -17.90
C ASP A 83 -8.69 -12.73 -17.71
N TYR A 84 -8.42 -12.33 -16.47
CA TYR A 84 -7.91 -11.00 -16.12
C TYR A 84 -6.78 -11.18 -15.12
N TYR A 85 -5.54 -11.00 -15.59
CA TYR A 85 -4.35 -11.21 -14.76
C TYR A 85 -4.22 -10.10 -13.73
N GLY A 86 -3.75 -10.46 -12.54
CA GLY A 86 -3.69 -9.49 -11.46
C GLY A 86 -2.88 -9.96 -10.26
N SER A 87 -2.16 -9.04 -9.63
CA SER A 87 -1.29 -9.31 -8.47
C SER A 87 -1.94 -9.08 -7.10
N GLN A 88 -3.06 -8.37 -7.07
CA GLN A 88 -3.81 -8.08 -5.85
C GLN A 88 -4.66 -9.26 -5.38
N GLY A 89 -5.23 -9.14 -4.18
CA GLY A 89 -5.99 -10.23 -3.55
C GLY A 89 -7.43 -10.35 -4.06
N LEU A 90 -8.06 -11.50 -3.78
CA LEU A 90 -9.38 -11.82 -4.34
C LEU A 90 -10.47 -10.83 -3.89
N LEU A 91 -10.44 -10.38 -2.64
CA LEU A 91 -11.44 -9.42 -2.13
C LEU A 91 -11.32 -8.06 -2.82
N TYR A 92 -10.12 -7.68 -3.25
CA TYR A 92 -9.93 -6.47 -4.04
C TYR A 92 -10.65 -6.57 -5.38
N TYR A 93 -10.40 -7.62 -6.16
CA TYR A 93 -11.08 -7.80 -7.45
C TYR A 93 -12.58 -8.05 -7.33
N LEU A 94 -13.03 -8.65 -6.22
CA LEU A 94 -14.46 -8.73 -5.93
C LEU A 94 -15.06 -7.35 -5.71
N LEU A 95 -14.32 -6.42 -5.12
CA LEU A 95 -14.76 -5.05 -4.91
C LEU A 95 -14.74 -4.22 -6.18
N THR A 96 -13.73 -4.40 -7.03
CA THR A 96 -13.72 -3.78 -8.38
C THR A 96 -14.87 -4.33 -9.21
N TYR A 97 -15.18 -5.63 -9.11
CA TYR A 97 -16.38 -6.22 -9.72
C TYR A 97 -17.67 -5.59 -9.19
N VAL A 98 -17.89 -5.53 -7.87
CA VAL A 98 -19.12 -4.95 -7.28
C VAL A 98 -19.31 -3.48 -7.67
N SER A 99 -18.22 -2.73 -7.81
CA SER A 99 -18.24 -1.33 -8.23
C SER A 99 -18.18 -1.11 -9.74
N GLN A 100 -18.08 -2.19 -10.54
CA GLN A 100 -17.83 -2.16 -11.98
C GLN A 100 -16.59 -1.35 -12.38
N GLY A 101 -15.58 -1.26 -11.50
CA GLY A 101 -14.42 -0.39 -11.70
C GLY A 101 -14.83 1.07 -11.90
N GLY A 102 -15.90 1.51 -11.24
CA GLY A 102 -16.51 2.82 -11.43
C GLY A 102 -16.38 3.73 -10.22
N PHE A 103 -17.08 4.87 -10.30
CA PHE A 103 -17.03 5.92 -9.29
C PHE A 103 -17.46 5.45 -7.88
N PHE A 104 -18.31 4.41 -7.78
CA PHE A 104 -18.73 3.86 -6.48
C PHE A 104 -17.58 3.29 -5.65
N PHE A 105 -16.43 2.98 -6.27
CA PHE A 105 -15.24 2.53 -5.53
C PHE A 105 -14.74 3.56 -4.51
N VAL A 106 -15.01 4.85 -4.75
CA VAL A 106 -14.71 5.98 -3.84
C VAL A 106 -15.27 5.75 -2.43
N ILE A 107 -16.44 5.13 -2.31
CA ILE A 107 -17.06 4.86 -1.00
C ILE A 107 -16.22 3.87 -0.19
N PHE A 108 -15.71 2.83 -0.84
CA PHE A 108 -14.91 1.82 -0.16
C PHE A 108 -13.53 2.34 0.23
N GLU A 109 -12.88 3.12 -0.64
CA GLU A 109 -11.62 3.78 -0.30
C GLU A 109 -11.82 4.74 0.89
N TRP A 110 -12.89 5.53 0.90
CA TRP A 110 -13.23 6.43 2.01
C TRP A 110 -13.44 5.67 3.32
N LEU A 111 -14.24 4.59 3.30
CA LEU A 111 -14.45 3.73 4.47
C LEU A 111 -13.14 3.13 4.99
N ALA A 112 -12.26 2.69 4.08
CA ALA A 112 -10.96 2.15 4.44
C ALA A 112 -10.05 3.20 5.07
N LEU A 113 -10.05 4.43 4.57
CA LEU A 113 -9.28 5.52 5.19
C LEU A 113 -9.82 5.90 6.57
N VAL A 114 -11.15 5.92 6.77
CA VAL A 114 -11.77 6.19 8.08
C VAL A 114 -11.39 5.09 9.08
N ALA A 115 -11.60 3.83 8.72
CA ALA A 115 -11.32 2.71 9.60
C ALA A 115 -9.80 2.55 9.84
N GLY A 116 -8.97 2.74 8.81
CA GLY A 116 -7.52 2.74 8.91
C GLY A 116 -7.00 3.83 9.85
N GLY A 117 -7.47 5.07 9.69
CA GLY A 117 -7.11 6.19 10.58
C GLY A 117 -7.51 5.94 12.03
N PHE A 118 -8.70 5.38 12.25
CA PHE A 118 -9.19 4.98 13.58
C PHE A 118 -8.28 3.94 14.24
N PHE A 119 -8.00 2.82 13.56
CA PHE A 119 -7.19 1.75 14.13
C PHE A 119 -5.72 2.15 14.28
N LEU A 120 -5.18 2.99 13.39
CA LEU A 120 -3.83 3.53 13.52
C LEU A 120 -3.71 4.42 14.77
N PHE A 121 -4.65 5.34 14.99
CA PHE A 121 -4.70 6.14 16.22
C PHE A 121 -4.72 5.26 17.46
N ARG A 122 -5.66 4.30 17.49
CA ARG A 122 -5.85 3.41 18.63
C ARG A 122 -4.58 2.60 18.92
N SER A 123 -3.92 2.09 17.90
CA SER A 123 -2.68 1.34 18.04
C SER A 123 -1.56 2.20 18.61
N ALA A 124 -1.40 3.42 18.10
CA ALA A 124 -0.37 4.34 18.54
C ALA A 124 -0.60 4.81 19.98
N ASP A 125 -1.83 5.23 20.31
CA ASP A 125 -2.19 5.69 21.65
C ASP A 125 -2.02 4.57 22.68
N THR A 126 -2.51 3.36 22.39
CA THR A 126 -2.37 2.20 23.29
C THR A 126 -0.91 1.85 23.54
N LEU A 127 -0.07 1.85 22.51
CA LEU A 127 1.32 1.41 22.63
C LEU A 127 2.23 2.46 23.26
N THR A 128 1.96 3.75 23.02
CA THR A 128 2.85 4.86 23.38
C THR A 128 2.34 5.68 24.57
N GLU A 129 1.04 5.61 24.88
CA GLU A 129 0.35 6.41 25.90
C GLU A 129 0.52 7.92 25.64
N GLN A 130 0.52 8.32 24.36
CA GLN A 130 0.73 9.69 23.90
C GLN A 130 -0.32 10.09 22.84
N GLY A 131 -1.55 10.34 23.28
CA GLY A 131 -2.68 10.64 22.41
C GLY A 131 -2.47 11.82 21.44
N ASP A 132 -1.84 12.91 21.90
CA ASP A 132 -1.51 14.05 21.02
C ASP A 132 -0.55 13.65 19.89
N GLN A 133 0.47 12.86 20.22
CA GLN A 133 1.44 12.39 19.24
C GLN A 133 0.81 11.36 18.28
N ALA A 134 -0.09 10.51 18.77
CA ALA A 134 -0.91 9.64 17.93
C ALA A 134 -1.80 10.45 16.96
N GLY A 135 -2.37 11.57 17.41
CA GLY A 135 -3.13 12.49 16.56
C GLY A 135 -2.29 13.15 15.44
N HIS A 136 -1.02 13.46 15.71
CA HIS A 136 -0.08 13.91 14.68
C HIS A 136 0.29 12.81 13.70
N LEU A 137 0.53 11.59 14.18
CA LEU A 137 0.80 10.42 13.33
C LEU A 137 -0.32 10.20 12.32
N VAL A 138 -1.59 10.26 12.76
CA VAL A 138 -2.75 10.13 11.86
C VAL A 138 -2.74 11.22 10.78
N THR A 139 -2.29 12.44 11.11
CA THR A 139 -2.19 13.52 10.11
C THR A 139 -1.09 13.21 9.09
N ILE A 140 0.06 12.71 9.54
CA ILE A 140 1.16 12.27 8.66
C ILE A 140 0.70 11.14 7.75
N PHE A 141 -0.07 10.18 8.28
CA PHE A 141 -0.68 9.11 7.51
C PHE A 141 -1.50 9.65 6.32
N TYR A 142 -2.45 10.55 6.57
CA TYR A 142 -3.28 11.14 5.52
C TYR A 142 -2.47 11.94 4.50
N MET A 143 -1.47 12.70 4.95
CA MET A 143 -0.58 13.42 4.04
C MET A 143 0.17 12.46 3.12
N LEU A 144 0.80 11.41 3.66
CA LEU A 144 1.54 10.43 2.87
C LEU A 144 0.64 9.70 1.87
N VAL A 145 -0.57 9.32 2.27
CA VAL A 145 -1.56 8.73 1.36
C VAL A 145 -1.89 9.68 0.21
N THR A 146 -2.05 10.98 0.48
CA THR A 146 -2.38 11.97 -0.56
C THR A 146 -1.37 11.96 -1.71
N GLY A 147 -0.07 11.83 -1.41
CA GLY A 147 0.97 11.76 -2.43
C GLY A 147 1.14 10.37 -3.03
N LEU A 148 1.32 9.35 -2.20
CA LEU A 148 1.65 7.98 -2.64
C LEU A 148 0.48 7.26 -3.33
N ALA A 149 -0.75 7.63 -2.97
CA ALA A 149 -1.97 7.03 -3.50
C ALA A 149 -2.63 7.88 -4.59
N PHE A 150 -1.96 8.92 -5.09
CA PHE A 150 -2.51 9.68 -6.21
C PHE A 150 -2.61 8.77 -7.44
N GLY A 151 -3.79 8.73 -8.06
CA GLY A 151 -4.14 7.76 -9.10
C GLY A 151 -5.18 6.74 -8.62
N GLY A 152 -5.36 6.63 -7.29
CA GLY A 152 -6.51 6.05 -6.60
C GLY A 152 -6.64 4.53 -6.71
N GLY A 153 -7.54 3.93 -5.93
CA GLY A 153 -7.96 2.54 -6.16
C GLY A 153 -7.10 1.46 -5.51
N TYR A 154 -5.88 1.80 -5.05
CA TYR A 154 -4.91 0.84 -4.55
C TYR A 154 -5.43 -0.13 -3.48
N ALA A 155 -5.30 -1.42 -3.76
CA ALA A 155 -5.68 -2.50 -2.85
C ALA A 155 -5.04 -2.40 -1.45
N THR A 156 -3.82 -1.86 -1.35
CA THR A 156 -3.15 -1.64 -0.05
C THR A 156 -3.96 -0.72 0.86
N LEU A 157 -4.64 0.31 0.34
CA LEU A 157 -5.47 1.20 1.16
C LEU A 157 -6.63 0.44 1.80
N LEU A 158 -7.27 -0.45 1.04
CA LEU A 158 -8.36 -1.31 1.52
C LEU A 158 -7.89 -2.36 2.53
N ALA A 159 -6.61 -2.74 2.50
CA ALA A 159 -6.02 -3.63 3.50
C ALA A 159 -5.74 -2.92 4.85
N LEU A 160 -5.51 -1.61 4.87
CA LEU A 160 -5.10 -0.87 6.08
C LEU A 160 -6.02 -1.03 7.29
N PRO A 161 -7.37 -0.95 7.18
CA PRO A 161 -8.27 -1.18 8.30
C PRO A 161 -8.00 -2.50 9.01
N PHE A 162 -7.76 -3.57 8.24
CA PHE A 162 -7.57 -4.91 8.75
C PHE A 162 -6.19 -5.08 9.38
N LEU A 163 -5.15 -4.60 8.71
CA LEU A 163 -3.78 -4.65 9.22
C LEU A 163 -3.65 -3.84 10.52
N PHE A 164 -4.23 -2.64 10.60
CA PHE A 164 -4.21 -1.84 11.81
C PHE A 164 -5.16 -2.34 12.88
N ALA A 165 -6.29 -2.96 12.54
CA ALA A 165 -7.13 -3.65 13.52
C ALA A 165 -6.35 -4.79 14.18
N ALA A 166 -5.65 -5.63 13.39
CA ALA A 166 -4.78 -6.68 13.90
C ALA A 166 -3.69 -6.10 14.81
N PHE A 167 -3.00 -5.05 14.37
CA PHE A 167 -1.95 -4.42 15.17
C PHE A 167 -2.47 -3.71 16.41
N SER A 168 -3.71 -3.21 16.42
CA SER A 168 -4.30 -2.62 17.64
C SER A 168 -4.48 -3.64 18.75
N LEU A 169 -4.80 -4.89 18.41
CA LEU A 169 -4.87 -6.01 19.36
C LEU A 169 -3.48 -6.42 19.82
N VAL A 170 -2.50 -6.45 18.92
CA VAL A 170 -1.09 -6.71 19.25
C VAL A 170 -0.55 -5.62 20.19
N ALA A 171 -0.81 -4.35 19.90
CA ALA A 171 -0.40 -3.21 20.71
C ALA A 171 -0.99 -3.27 22.13
N ALA A 172 -2.24 -3.71 22.27
CA ALA A 172 -2.86 -3.96 23.56
C ALA A 172 -2.14 -5.08 24.34
N TYR A 173 -1.76 -6.17 23.68
CA TYR A 173 -0.98 -7.25 24.29
C TYR A 173 0.43 -6.82 24.70
N LEU A 174 1.14 -6.08 23.83
CA LEU A 174 2.49 -5.56 24.12
C LEU A 174 2.49 -4.56 25.29
N SER A 175 1.38 -3.85 25.49
CA SER A 175 1.22 -2.87 26.57
C SER A 175 0.75 -3.51 27.86
N ASN A 176 -0.15 -4.49 27.79
CA ASN A 176 -0.63 -5.24 28.94
C ASN A 176 -0.61 -6.76 28.67
N PRO A 177 0.54 -7.43 28.93
CA PRO A 177 0.71 -8.86 28.63
C PRO A 177 -0.15 -9.81 29.46
N SER A 178 -0.89 -9.31 30.46
CA SER A 178 -1.85 -10.10 31.23
C SER A 178 -3.17 -10.31 30.48
N HIS A 179 -3.45 -9.46 29.49
CA HIS A 179 -4.69 -9.49 28.71
C HIS A 179 -4.48 -10.24 27.38
N ASP A 180 -4.19 -11.55 27.49
CA ASP A 180 -3.93 -12.46 26.37
C ASP A 180 -5.22 -12.99 25.75
N LYS A 181 -6.02 -12.11 25.12
CA LYS A 181 -7.28 -12.46 24.47
C LYS A 181 -7.37 -11.83 23.09
N GLY A 182 -7.88 -12.59 22.12
CA GLY A 182 -8.20 -12.07 20.78
C GLY A 182 -7.23 -12.43 19.66
N PHE A 183 -6.29 -13.37 19.86
CA PHE A 183 -5.36 -13.79 18.80
C PHE A 183 -6.04 -14.46 17.59
N VAL A 184 -7.19 -15.12 17.78
CA VAL A 184 -8.03 -15.57 16.64
C VAL A 184 -8.53 -14.38 15.81
N ARG A 185 -8.88 -13.26 16.45
CA ARG A 185 -9.31 -12.03 15.74
C ARG A 185 -8.16 -11.37 15.01
N ILE A 186 -6.93 -11.47 15.54
CA ILE A 186 -5.71 -11.05 14.83
C ILE A 186 -5.59 -11.86 13.52
N GLY A 187 -5.71 -13.19 13.59
CA GLY A 187 -5.70 -14.05 12.40
C GLY A 187 -6.75 -13.68 11.36
N LEU A 188 -8.00 -13.49 11.79
CA LEU A 188 -9.11 -13.08 10.91
C LEU A 188 -8.83 -11.73 10.23
N ALA A 189 -8.34 -10.74 10.98
CA ALA A 189 -8.00 -9.44 10.44
C ALA A 189 -6.80 -9.53 9.46
N LEU A 190 -5.75 -10.26 9.80
CA LEU A 190 -4.60 -10.44 8.89
C LEU A 190 -5.01 -11.15 7.59
N ALA A 191 -5.95 -12.09 7.63
CA ALA A 191 -6.51 -12.70 6.42
C ALA A 191 -7.29 -11.69 5.58
N GLY A 192 -8.11 -10.84 6.22
CA GLY A 192 -8.79 -9.74 5.52
C GLY A 192 -7.82 -8.84 4.77
N GLY A 193 -6.71 -8.42 5.42
CA GLY A 193 -5.65 -7.65 4.75
C GLY A 193 -5.01 -8.40 3.59
N PHE A 194 -4.66 -9.68 3.79
CA PHE A 194 -4.03 -10.52 2.78
C PHE A 194 -4.88 -10.65 1.51
N PHE A 195 -6.20 -10.80 1.65
CA PHE A 195 -7.08 -10.91 0.49
C PHE A 195 -7.39 -9.57 -0.21
N PHE A 196 -6.94 -8.43 0.31
CA PHE A 196 -6.88 -7.17 -0.43
C PHE A 196 -5.50 -6.97 -1.06
N ALA A 197 -4.46 -6.90 -0.25
CA ALA A 197 -3.08 -6.63 -0.68
C ALA A 197 -2.13 -7.72 -0.15
N PRO A 198 -1.95 -8.83 -0.88
CA PRO A 198 -1.22 -10.00 -0.43
C PRO A 198 0.21 -9.69 0.01
N LEU A 199 1.02 -9.08 -0.86
CA LEU A 199 2.43 -8.79 -0.59
C LEU A 199 2.61 -7.81 0.59
N SER A 200 1.90 -6.68 0.56
CA SER A 200 1.95 -5.69 1.66
C SER A 200 1.56 -6.32 3.00
N SER A 201 0.56 -7.20 2.99
CA SER A 201 0.10 -7.89 4.18
C SER A 201 1.08 -8.95 4.66
N LEU A 202 1.73 -9.71 3.77
CA LEU A 202 2.77 -10.67 4.14
C LEU A 202 3.96 -9.98 4.83
N LEU A 203 4.40 -8.84 4.30
CA LEU A 203 5.45 -8.02 4.92
C LEU A 203 5.01 -7.55 6.32
N PHE A 204 3.76 -7.11 6.47
CA PHE A 204 3.20 -6.70 7.75
C PHE A 204 3.09 -7.87 8.76
N ILE A 205 2.60 -9.02 8.31
CA ILE A 205 2.49 -10.25 9.10
C ILE A 205 3.87 -10.67 9.59
N ALA A 206 4.91 -10.58 8.75
CA ALA A 206 6.28 -10.90 9.13
C ALA A 206 6.77 -10.02 10.30
N VAL A 207 6.54 -8.71 10.24
CA VAL A 207 6.93 -7.77 11.32
C VAL A 207 6.21 -8.09 12.63
N VAL A 208 4.89 -8.26 12.58
CA VAL A 208 4.08 -8.56 13.76
C VAL A 208 4.47 -9.91 14.37
N SER A 209 4.71 -10.92 13.53
CA SER A 209 5.09 -12.27 13.99
C SER A 209 6.46 -12.28 14.63
N LEU A 210 7.46 -11.65 14.00
CA LEU A 210 8.81 -11.49 14.59
C LEU A 210 8.75 -10.68 15.89
N GLY A 211 7.95 -9.61 15.92
CA GLY A 211 7.75 -8.80 17.11
C GLY A 211 7.17 -9.58 18.28
N LEU A 212 6.10 -10.34 18.05
CA LEU A 212 5.48 -11.19 19.07
C LEU A 212 6.44 -12.29 19.54
N LEU A 213 7.18 -12.92 18.61
CA LEU A 213 8.16 -13.95 18.94
C LEU A 213 9.24 -13.42 19.87
N VAL A 214 9.88 -12.30 19.52
CA VAL A 214 10.94 -11.71 20.34
C VAL A 214 10.39 -11.18 21.67
N PHE A 215 9.16 -10.64 21.68
CA PHE A 215 8.53 -10.14 22.89
C PHE A 215 8.25 -11.27 23.89
N ASN A 216 7.71 -12.40 23.41
CA ASN A 216 7.42 -13.56 24.23
C ASN A 216 8.69 -14.26 24.73
N LEU A 217 9.74 -14.34 23.90
CA LEU A 217 11.05 -14.82 24.33
C LEU A 217 11.65 -13.94 25.42
N GLY A 218 11.58 -12.61 25.26
CA GLY A 218 12.05 -11.64 26.26
C GLY A 218 11.34 -11.76 27.61
N HIS A 219 10.07 -12.16 27.61
CA HIS A 219 9.28 -12.39 28.83
C HIS A 219 9.30 -13.85 29.32
N ARG A 220 10.10 -14.74 28.70
CA ARG A 220 10.16 -16.19 29.00
C ARG A 220 8.79 -16.90 28.88
N ARG A 221 7.94 -16.43 27.96
CA ARG A 221 6.58 -16.96 27.70
C ARG A 221 6.50 -17.70 26.36
N PHE A 222 7.48 -18.54 26.05
CA PHE A 222 7.54 -19.23 24.76
C PHE A 222 6.30 -20.09 24.47
N VAL A 223 5.84 -20.89 25.44
CA VAL A 223 4.65 -21.73 25.30
C VAL A 223 3.39 -20.90 25.02
N HIS A 224 3.27 -19.72 25.63
CA HIS A 224 2.16 -18.80 25.36
C HIS A 224 2.27 -18.26 23.92
N GLY A 225 3.47 -17.88 23.49
CA GLY A 225 3.72 -17.45 22.11
C GLY A 225 3.38 -18.52 21.07
N PHE A 226 3.61 -19.80 21.38
CA PHE A 226 3.21 -20.90 20.51
C PHE A 226 1.68 -21.04 20.42
N TYR A 227 0.96 -20.99 21.55
CA TYR A 227 -0.51 -20.98 21.53
C TYR A 227 -1.07 -19.75 20.78
N GLN A 228 -0.48 -18.58 20.95
CA GLN A 228 -0.84 -17.35 20.22
C GLN A 228 -0.67 -17.53 18.71
N PHE A 229 0.44 -18.12 18.28
CA PHE A 229 0.67 -18.46 16.88
C PHE A 229 -0.42 -19.40 16.34
N LEU A 230 -0.75 -20.47 17.07
CA LEU A 230 -1.82 -21.39 16.66
C LEU A 230 -3.18 -20.69 16.59
N ALA A 231 -3.49 -19.79 17.53
CA ALA A 231 -4.73 -19.03 17.53
C ALA A 231 -4.82 -18.07 16.32
N VAL A 232 -3.71 -17.40 15.96
CA VAL A 232 -3.63 -16.57 14.76
C VAL A 232 -3.76 -17.41 13.50
N ALA A 233 -3.06 -18.54 13.42
CA ALA A 233 -3.14 -19.46 12.29
C ALA A 233 -4.57 -19.97 12.10
N LEU A 234 -5.23 -20.39 13.18
CA LEU A 234 -6.65 -20.79 13.16
C LEU A 234 -7.53 -19.66 12.63
N GLY A 235 -7.39 -18.43 13.17
CA GLY A 235 -8.15 -17.28 12.72
C GLY A 235 -7.93 -16.96 11.24
N PHE A 236 -6.70 -17.04 10.76
CA PHE A 236 -6.37 -16.81 9.36
C PHE A 236 -6.98 -17.90 8.46
N SER A 237 -6.86 -19.17 8.86
CA SER A 237 -7.38 -20.32 8.13
C SER A 237 -8.90 -20.30 7.96
N LEU A 238 -9.65 -19.72 8.90
CA LEU A 238 -11.11 -19.60 8.79
C LEU A 238 -11.55 -18.79 7.57
N VAL A 239 -10.74 -17.83 7.11
CA VAL A 239 -10.99 -17.06 5.89
C VAL A 239 -10.24 -17.65 4.71
N PHE A 240 -8.99 -18.07 4.93
CA PHE A 240 -8.14 -18.58 3.86
C PHE A 240 -8.66 -19.87 3.25
N TYR A 241 -9.09 -20.84 4.07
CA TYR A 241 -9.46 -22.16 3.57
C TYR A 241 -10.71 -22.13 2.66
N PRO A 242 -11.83 -21.48 3.04
CA PRO A 242 -12.97 -21.34 2.13
C PRO A 242 -12.62 -20.61 0.83
N THR A 243 -11.80 -19.56 0.93
CA THR A 243 -11.42 -18.74 -0.23
C THR A 243 -10.50 -19.49 -1.20
N ALA A 244 -9.50 -20.18 -0.65
CA ALA A 244 -8.60 -21.03 -1.42
C ALA A 244 -9.34 -22.20 -2.06
N TYR A 245 -10.29 -22.82 -1.34
CA TYR A 245 -11.13 -23.89 -1.88
C TYR A 245 -11.99 -23.39 -3.05
N TYR A 246 -12.63 -22.22 -2.90
CA TYR A 246 -13.40 -21.61 -3.99
C TYR A 246 -12.54 -21.39 -5.23
N SER A 247 -11.36 -20.77 -5.07
CA SER A 247 -10.45 -20.50 -6.18
C SER A 247 -9.92 -21.79 -6.84
N ALA A 248 -9.67 -22.85 -6.05
CA ALA A 248 -9.29 -24.16 -6.57
C ALA A 248 -10.44 -24.81 -7.36
N ALA A 249 -11.66 -24.74 -6.83
CA ALA A 249 -12.86 -25.27 -7.48
C ALA A 249 -13.19 -24.54 -8.79
N THR A 250 -12.90 -23.24 -8.89
CA THR A 250 -13.10 -22.46 -10.13
C THR A 250 -11.97 -22.60 -11.15
N GLY A 251 -10.87 -23.26 -10.77
CA GLY A 251 -9.67 -23.45 -11.59
C GLY A 251 -8.73 -22.23 -11.62
N SER A 252 -8.97 -21.20 -10.80
CA SER A 252 -8.19 -19.94 -10.80
C SER A 252 -7.05 -19.92 -9.78
N PHE A 253 -6.90 -20.97 -8.97
CA PHE A 253 -5.92 -20.99 -7.88
C PHE A 253 -4.48 -20.87 -8.37
N GLY A 254 -4.12 -21.56 -9.46
CA GLY A 254 -2.79 -21.48 -10.06
C GLY A 254 -2.45 -20.06 -10.52
N ASP A 255 -3.38 -19.43 -11.25
CA ASP A 255 -3.24 -18.05 -11.74
C ASP A 255 -3.17 -17.04 -10.59
N ALA A 256 -3.99 -17.22 -9.55
CA ALA A 256 -3.97 -16.36 -8.36
C ALA A 256 -2.61 -16.42 -7.65
N ILE A 257 -2.05 -17.62 -7.50
CA ILE A 257 -0.72 -17.81 -6.88
C ILE A 257 0.40 -17.29 -7.79
N SER A 258 0.26 -17.38 -9.11
CA SER A 258 1.18 -16.73 -10.07
C SER A 258 1.15 -15.21 -9.88
N GLY A 259 -0.04 -14.60 -9.90
CA GLY A 259 -0.23 -13.15 -9.71
C GLY A 259 0.34 -12.64 -8.38
N ILE A 260 0.08 -13.34 -7.27
CA ILE A 260 0.60 -12.96 -5.94
C ILE A 260 2.13 -12.98 -5.89
N ARG A 261 2.76 -13.93 -6.59
CA ARG A 261 4.23 -14.08 -6.63
C ARG A 261 4.88 -13.17 -7.66
N TYR A 262 4.13 -12.69 -8.66
CA TYR A 262 4.66 -11.88 -9.75
C TYR A 262 5.58 -10.73 -9.31
N PRO A 263 5.29 -9.92 -8.28
CA PRO A 263 6.21 -8.86 -7.86
C PRO A 263 7.60 -9.39 -7.45
N ILE A 264 7.68 -10.61 -6.93
CA ILE A 264 8.92 -11.30 -6.60
C ILE A 264 9.55 -11.93 -7.86
N ASP A 265 8.75 -12.58 -8.70
CA ASP A 265 9.23 -13.23 -9.92
C ASP A 265 9.72 -12.22 -10.99
N SER A 266 9.25 -10.96 -10.90
CA SER A 266 9.68 -9.83 -11.72
C SER A 266 11.10 -9.34 -11.40
N ILE A 267 11.72 -9.83 -10.33
CA ILE A 267 13.05 -9.39 -9.88
C ILE A 267 14.14 -9.93 -10.79
N ARG A 268 15.10 -9.08 -11.14
CA ARG A 268 16.33 -9.47 -11.85
C ARG A 268 17.54 -8.87 -11.13
N PHE A 269 18.56 -9.69 -10.90
CA PHE A 269 19.79 -9.27 -10.20
C PHE A 269 20.88 -8.77 -11.14
N ASP A 270 20.59 -8.66 -12.44
CA ASP A 270 21.55 -8.21 -13.44
C ASP A 270 21.69 -6.69 -13.38
N PHE A 271 22.88 -6.20 -13.00
CA PHE A 271 23.22 -4.78 -12.94
C PHE A 271 23.06 -4.11 -14.32
N THR A 272 21.88 -3.55 -14.54
CA THR A 272 21.44 -2.88 -15.76
C THR A 272 21.15 -1.40 -15.47
N SER A 273 21.01 -0.58 -16.51
CA SER A 273 20.58 0.83 -16.37
C SER A 273 19.25 0.94 -15.61
N LYS A 274 18.35 -0.03 -15.80
CA LYS A 274 17.06 -0.09 -15.12
C LYS A 274 17.18 -0.17 -13.59
N ILE A 275 18.10 -0.98 -13.05
CA ILE A 275 18.33 -1.04 -11.60
C ILE A 275 18.81 0.31 -11.07
N LEU A 276 19.72 0.98 -11.79
CA LEU A 276 20.19 2.31 -11.40
C LEU A 276 19.03 3.32 -11.40
N GLU A 277 18.19 3.32 -12.43
CA GLU A 277 16.99 4.16 -12.50
C GLU A 277 16.05 3.91 -11.31
N ASN A 278 15.76 2.63 -11.01
CA ASN A 278 14.94 2.26 -9.86
C ASN A 278 15.55 2.71 -8.53
N MET A 279 16.86 2.52 -8.35
CA MET A 279 17.58 2.94 -7.15
C MET A 279 17.53 4.46 -6.98
N PHE A 280 17.74 5.23 -8.05
CA PHE A 280 17.62 6.69 -8.01
C PHE A 280 16.19 7.10 -7.69
N PHE A 281 15.20 6.55 -8.41
CA PHE A 281 13.80 6.90 -8.25
C PHE A 281 13.28 6.58 -6.84
N TYR A 282 13.29 5.30 -6.46
CA TYR A 282 12.77 4.88 -5.16
C TYR A 282 13.68 5.31 -4.00
N GLY A 283 14.99 5.43 -4.20
CA GLY A 283 15.92 5.93 -3.19
C GLY A 283 15.68 7.41 -2.87
N LEU A 284 15.57 8.27 -3.88
CA LEU A 284 15.27 9.69 -3.70
C LEU A 284 13.87 9.88 -3.09
N LEU A 285 12.87 9.12 -3.53
CA LEU A 285 11.51 9.20 -2.99
C LEU A 285 11.44 8.73 -1.54
N SER A 286 12.14 7.63 -1.21
CA SER A 286 12.25 7.12 0.17
C SER A 286 12.97 8.10 1.09
N LEU A 287 14.03 8.75 0.61
CA LEU A 287 14.69 9.85 1.33
C LEU A 287 13.71 11.02 1.53
N GLY A 288 13.01 11.42 0.46
CA GLY A 288 12.06 12.53 0.45
C GLY A 288 10.89 12.34 1.41
N LEU A 289 10.36 11.13 1.51
CA LEU A 289 9.25 10.79 2.41
C LEU A 289 9.68 10.41 3.82
N GLY A 290 10.98 10.43 4.13
CA GLY A 290 11.50 10.19 5.47
C GLY A 290 11.65 8.72 5.87
N PHE A 291 11.59 7.78 4.92
CA PHE A 291 11.78 6.34 5.17
C PHE A 291 13.14 6.06 5.80
N VAL A 292 14.20 6.62 5.22
CA VAL A 292 15.60 6.39 5.67
C VAL A 292 15.81 6.88 7.11
N VAL A 293 15.28 8.07 7.44
CA VAL A 293 15.37 8.59 8.82
C VAL A 293 14.60 7.69 9.79
N CYS A 294 13.41 7.24 9.41
CA CYS A 294 12.63 6.35 10.28
C CYS A 294 13.29 4.99 10.47
N ILE A 295 13.95 4.43 9.44
CA ILE A 295 14.75 3.20 9.53
C ILE A 295 15.90 3.39 10.51
N PHE A 296 16.65 4.49 10.38
CA PHE A 296 17.76 4.79 11.27
C PHE A 296 17.29 4.92 12.74
N LEU A 297 16.23 5.69 12.99
CA LEU A 297 15.63 5.81 14.33
C LEU A 297 15.04 4.48 14.81
N GLY A 298 14.51 3.66 13.91
CA GLY A 298 13.98 2.34 14.18
C GLY A 298 15.00 1.36 14.74
N LEU A 299 16.20 1.36 14.15
CA LEU A 299 17.30 0.47 14.48
C LEU A 299 18.14 0.97 15.68
N PHE A 300 18.40 2.28 15.75
CA PHE A 300 19.45 2.80 16.64
C PHE A 300 18.93 3.65 17.80
N GLN A 301 17.69 4.15 17.76
CA GLN A 301 17.17 4.98 18.84
C GLN A 301 16.77 4.10 20.04
N SER A 302 17.21 4.49 21.24
CA SER A 302 16.77 3.84 22.48
C SER A 302 15.29 4.06 22.74
N LYS A 303 14.59 2.97 23.05
CA LYS A 303 13.12 2.92 23.24
C LYS A 303 12.76 1.88 24.31
N PRO A 304 11.58 1.99 24.94
CA PRO A 304 11.02 0.89 25.73
C PRO A 304 10.99 -0.41 24.94
N PHE A 305 11.17 -1.53 25.64
CA PHE A 305 11.19 -2.86 25.03
C PHE A 305 9.97 -3.08 24.11
N LYS A 306 8.75 -2.79 24.57
CA LYS A 306 7.49 -2.93 23.79
C LYS A 306 7.51 -2.24 22.41
N LEU A 307 8.20 -1.10 22.27
CA LEU A 307 8.36 -0.39 20.98
C LEU A 307 9.52 -0.94 20.15
N TYR A 308 10.63 -1.29 20.82
CA TYR A 308 11.83 -1.81 20.17
C TYR A 308 11.60 -3.14 19.47
N VAL A 309 10.75 -4.01 20.03
CA VAL A 309 10.44 -5.31 19.43
C VAL A 309 9.70 -5.18 18.10
N ILE A 310 9.03 -4.05 17.84
CA ILE A 310 8.39 -3.76 16.55
C ILE A 310 9.31 -2.95 15.65
N SER A 311 10.09 -2.01 16.20
CA SER A 311 10.88 -1.07 15.38
C SER A 311 11.98 -1.75 14.58
N VAL A 312 12.67 -2.73 15.18
CA VAL A 312 13.78 -3.43 14.50
C VAL A 312 13.25 -4.31 13.36
N PRO A 313 12.29 -5.23 13.55
CA PRO A 313 11.72 -5.99 12.44
C PRO A 313 11.09 -5.09 11.36
N ALA A 314 10.36 -4.04 11.75
CA ALA A 314 9.78 -3.10 10.79
C ALA A 314 10.86 -2.42 9.93
N SER A 315 11.98 -1.99 10.53
CA SER A 315 13.10 -1.39 9.79
C SER A 315 13.70 -2.36 8.77
N LEU A 316 13.95 -3.60 9.18
CA LEU A 316 14.50 -4.64 8.29
C LEU A 316 13.55 -4.98 7.14
N VAL A 317 12.24 -5.05 7.41
CA VAL A 317 11.24 -5.36 6.39
C VAL A 317 11.03 -4.19 5.42
N VAL A 318 11.10 -2.94 5.88
CA VAL A 318 11.11 -1.78 4.98
C VAL A 318 12.35 -1.80 4.08
N ILE A 319 13.54 -2.08 4.64
CA ILE A 319 14.77 -2.24 3.85
C ILE A 319 14.59 -3.34 2.79
N LEU A 320 14.07 -4.50 3.20
CA LEU A 320 13.80 -5.61 2.29
C LEU A 320 12.85 -5.18 1.16
N GLY A 321 11.74 -4.52 1.48
CA GLY A 321 10.80 -4.07 0.46
C GLY A 321 11.38 -3.01 -0.49
N LEU A 322 12.25 -2.11 -0.01
CA LEU A 322 12.99 -1.19 -0.88
C LEU A 322 13.96 -1.94 -1.81
N ILE A 323 14.64 -2.98 -1.32
CA ILE A 323 15.48 -3.85 -2.15
C ILE A 323 14.61 -4.51 -3.24
N LEU A 324 13.44 -5.06 -2.90
CA LEU A 324 12.54 -5.64 -3.90
C LEU A 324 12.18 -4.63 -5.01
N LEU A 325 11.92 -3.36 -4.65
CA LEU A 325 11.64 -2.30 -5.60
C LEU A 325 12.84 -1.92 -6.48
N PHE A 326 14.06 -1.93 -5.93
CA PHE A 326 15.26 -1.61 -6.70
C PHE A 326 15.52 -2.62 -7.82
N PHE A 327 15.27 -3.91 -7.55
CA PHE A 327 15.53 -4.99 -8.49
C PHE A 327 14.30 -5.39 -9.34
N SER A 328 13.16 -4.74 -9.16
CA SER A 328 11.94 -5.02 -9.94
C SER A 328 12.08 -4.55 -11.39
N GLN A 329 11.58 -5.35 -12.33
CA GLN A 329 11.51 -4.97 -13.76
C GLN A 329 10.23 -4.23 -14.14
N GLU A 330 9.36 -3.95 -13.18
CA GLU A 330 8.11 -3.21 -13.44
C GLU A 330 8.38 -1.77 -13.90
N PRO A 331 7.41 -1.15 -14.61
CA PRO A 331 7.46 0.27 -14.92
C PRO A 331 7.65 1.14 -13.68
N LEU A 332 8.31 2.29 -13.82
CA LEU A 332 8.52 3.18 -12.69
C LEU A 332 7.22 3.86 -12.30
N HIS A 333 6.75 3.63 -11.07
CA HIS A 333 5.60 4.35 -10.52
C HIS A 333 5.73 4.51 -9.01
N ALA A 334 5.37 5.67 -8.47
CA ALA A 334 5.56 5.94 -7.05
C ALA A 334 4.65 5.10 -6.15
N SER A 335 3.49 4.67 -6.66
CA SER A 335 2.53 3.86 -5.91
C SER A 335 3.08 2.51 -5.47
N TYR A 336 4.14 1.99 -6.10
CA TYR A 336 4.77 0.74 -5.66
C TYR A 336 5.38 0.85 -4.25
N LEU A 337 5.68 2.06 -3.75
CA LEU A 337 6.04 2.26 -2.34
C LEU A 337 4.89 1.97 -1.36
N MET A 338 3.65 1.87 -1.85
CA MET A 338 2.54 1.40 -1.02
C MET A 338 2.76 -0.02 -0.51
N VAL A 339 3.56 -0.84 -1.20
CA VAL A 339 3.87 -2.21 -0.74
C VAL A 339 4.46 -2.22 0.67
N VAL A 340 5.33 -1.27 0.99
CA VAL A 340 5.97 -1.16 2.31
C VAL A 340 5.25 -0.20 3.26
N PHE A 341 4.24 0.53 2.77
CA PHE A 341 3.59 1.62 3.51
C PHE A 341 2.93 1.19 4.83
N PRO A 342 2.19 0.07 4.94
CA PRO A 342 1.64 -0.38 6.21
C PRO A 342 2.72 -0.63 7.28
N VAL A 343 3.86 -1.19 6.87
CA VAL A 343 5.00 -1.45 7.76
C VAL A 343 5.71 -0.16 8.14
N PHE A 344 5.86 0.77 7.19
CA PHE A 344 6.43 2.08 7.46
C PHE A 344 5.60 2.85 8.51
N LEU A 345 4.27 2.71 8.50
CA LEU A 345 3.42 3.31 9.53
C LEU A 345 3.65 2.70 10.92
N LEU A 346 3.89 1.38 11.03
CA LEU A 346 4.35 0.78 12.30
C LEU A 346 5.66 1.39 12.76
N LEU A 347 6.60 1.62 11.84
CA LEU A 347 7.87 2.24 12.16
C LEU A 347 7.69 3.65 12.73
N LEU A 348 6.80 4.44 12.13
CA LEU A 348 6.41 5.76 12.65
C LEU A 348 5.76 5.69 14.04
N VAL A 349 4.87 4.71 14.29
CA VAL A 349 4.31 4.42 15.63
C VAL A 349 5.42 4.15 16.66
N THR A 350 6.49 3.45 16.28
CA THR A 350 7.58 3.15 17.21
C THR A 350 8.53 4.32 17.45
N ASN A 351 8.50 5.35 16.60
CA ASN A 351 9.34 6.54 16.72
C ASN A 351 8.73 7.64 17.62
N ILE A 352 7.51 7.41 18.12
CA ILE A 352 6.84 8.22 19.15
C ILE A 352 7.62 8.13 20.46
N LYS A 353 7.95 9.26 21.09
CA LYS A 353 8.63 9.24 22.39
C LYS A 353 7.60 8.95 23.47
N SER A 354 7.62 7.74 24.02
CA SER A 354 6.93 7.44 25.28
C SER A 354 7.63 8.19 26.42
N GLN A 355 6.90 8.93 27.26
CA GLN A 355 7.48 9.45 28.50
C GLN A 355 7.82 8.28 29.42
N GLN A 356 9.10 8.05 29.72
CA GLN A 356 9.51 7.11 30.75
C GLN A 356 9.11 7.69 32.12
N ARG A 357 7.93 7.30 32.64
CA ARG A 357 7.60 7.43 34.05
C ARG A 357 8.55 6.51 34.84
N GLY A 358 9.63 7.04 35.42
CA GLY A 358 10.32 6.30 36.48
C GLY A 358 11.82 6.52 36.69
N ARG A 359 12.58 7.22 35.85
CA ARG A 359 14.00 7.47 36.15
C ARG A 359 14.39 8.93 35.89
N SER A 360 14.64 9.63 37.00
CA SER A 360 15.32 10.93 37.13
C SER A 360 14.48 12.22 36.95
N ALA A 361 13.49 12.40 37.82
CA ALA A 361 12.85 13.72 38.07
C ALA A 361 13.81 14.80 38.66
N ARG A 362 15.10 14.50 38.86
CA ARG A 362 16.04 15.45 39.49
C ARG A 362 16.92 16.27 38.54
N ARG A 363 16.90 16.03 37.22
CA ARG A 363 17.73 16.80 36.27
C ARG A 363 17.14 16.97 34.85
N SER A 364 15.82 16.88 34.68
CA SER A 364 15.25 17.32 33.40
C SER A 364 15.14 18.85 33.41
N ARG A 365 16.20 19.51 32.91
CA ARG A 365 16.06 20.81 32.26
C ARG A 365 14.83 20.69 31.35
N ARG A 366 13.89 21.62 31.48
CA ARG A 366 12.59 21.69 30.80
C ARG A 366 12.76 21.72 29.27
N GLU A 367 13.25 20.63 28.69
CA GLU A 367 13.31 20.41 27.26
C GLU A 367 11.91 19.95 26.88
N THR A 368 11.12 20.87 26.34
CA THR A 368 9.84 20.56 25.71
C THR A 368 10.03 19.31 24.83
N PRO A 369 9.28 18.22 25.07
CA PRO A 369 9.42 17.02 24.26
C PRO A 369 9.14 17.41 22.81
N VAL A 370 10.20 17.42 22.00
CA VAL A 370 10.13 17.77 20.58
C VAL A 370 9.06 16.87 19.95
N SER A 371 7.93 17.46 19.51
CA SER A 371 6.78 16.73 19.00
C SER A 371 7.18 15.87 17.80
N LEU A 372 6.52 14.73 17.59
CA LEU A 372 6.71 13.91 16.39
C LEU A 372 6.66 14.73 15.11
N TRP A 373 5.67 15.63 15.04
CA TRP A 373 5.52 16.60 13.96
C TRP A 373 6.82 17.36 13.72
N SER A 374 7.34 17.99 14.77
CA SER A 374 8.58 18.74 14.65
C SER A 374 9.76 17.85 14.28
N ARG A 375 9.85 16.57 14.66
CA ARG A 375 10.97 15.70 14.22
C ARG A 375 10.84 15.20 12.79
N PHE A 376 9.63 14.85 12.38
CA PHE A 376 9.36 14.38 11.03
C PHE A 376 9.65 15.48 10.00
N PHE A 377 9.35 16.74 10.35
CA PHE A 377 9.54 17.88 9.47
C PHE A 377 10.85 18.66 9.70
N LYS A 378 11.42 18.71 10.92
CA LYS A 378 12.65 19.49 11.18
C LYS A 378 13.85 18.79 10.55
N GLY A 379 14.42 19.42 9.53
CA GLY A 379 15.58 18.93 8.77
C GLY A 379 15.22 18.36 7.40
N ASN A 380 13.99 17.87 7.18
CA ASN A 380 13.58 17.21 5.93
C ASN A 380 12.26 17.76 5.32
N LEU A 381 11.63 18.79 5.91
CA LEU A 381 10.36 19.34 5.40
C LEU A 381 10.47 19.80 3.94
N TYR A 382 11.61 20.34 3.52
CA TYR A 382 11.81 20.74 2.13
C TYR A 382 11.82 19.52 1.18
N LEU A 383 12.40 18.40 1.59
CA LEU A 383 12.40 17.15 0.80
C LEU A 383 11.00 16.53 0.75
N LEU A 384 10.27 16.55 1.86
CA LEU A 384 8.87 16.11 1.93
C LEU A 384 7.99 16.93 0.99
N VAL A 385 8.08 18.26 1.06
CA VAL A 385 7.31 19.16 0.19
C VAL A 385 7.66 18.93 -1.27
N PHE A 386 8.95 18.82 -1.61
CA PHE A 386 9.37 18.54 -2.98
C PHE A 386 8.85 17.19 -3.47
N GLY A 387 8.91 16.15 -2.64
CA GLY A 387 8.34 14.84 -2.92
C GLY A 387 6.83 14.91 -3.19
N PHE A 388 6.07 15.64 -2.37
CA PHE A 388 4.63 15.82 -2.58
C PHE A 388 4.31 16.61 -3.85
N VAL A 389 5.04 17.70 -4.10
CA VAL A 389 4.88 18.49 -5.34
C VAL A 389 5.15 17.61 -6.55
N TYR A 390 6.20 16.80 -6.52
CA TYR A 390 6.49 15.82 -7.57
C TYR A 390 5.33 14.83 -7.76
N LEU A 391 4.92 14.13 -6.70
CA LEU A 391 3.88 13.10 -6.74
C LEU A 391 2.55 13.61 -7.30
N LEU A 392 2.14 14.82 -6.90
CA LEU A 392 0.86 15.40 -7.31
C LEU A 392 0.93 16.08 -8.66
N SER A 393 2.07 16.71 -9.02
CA SER A 393 2.15 17.50 -10.25
C SER A 393 2.50 16.67 -11.47
N VAL A 394 3.28 15.59 -11.31
CA VAL A 394 3.75 14.76 -12.44
C VAL A 394 2.59 14.21 -13.29
N PRO A 395 1.52 13.63 -12.72
CA PRO A 395 0.39 13.14 -13.53
C PRO A 395 -0.24 14.23 -14.39
N PHE A 396 -0.39 15.44 -13.84
CA PHE A 396 -0.91 16.59 -14.59
C PHE A 396 0.06 17.06 -15.67
N LEU A 397 1.35 17.16 -15.36
CA LEU A 397 2.38 17.55 -16.33
C LEU A 397 2.46 16.56 -17.48
N MET A 398 2.42 15.26 -17.19
CA MET A 398 2.45 14.21 -18.21
C MET A 398 1.25 14.33 -19.14
N LYS A 399 0.04 14.51 -18.61
CA LYS A 399 -1.18 14.60 -19.43
C LYS A 399 -1.34 15.91 -20.18
N PHE A 400 -1.20 17.04 -19.50
CA PHE A 400 -1.60 18.34 -20.05
C PHE A 400 -0.46 19.13 -20.71
N VAL A 401 0.80 18.77 -20.44
CA VAL A 401 1.96 19.54 -20.92
C VAL A 401 2.89 18.69 -21.78
N LEU A 402 3.34 17.54 -21.29
CA LEU A 402 4.39 16.76 -21.95
C LEU A 402 3.85 15.83 -23.04
N TYR A 403 2.72 15.17 -22.79
CA TYR A 403 2.14 14.19 -23.71
C TYR A 403 0.64 14.41 -23.98
N PRO A 404 0.18 15.60 -24.40
CA PRO A 404 -1.24 15.85 -24.63
C PRO A 404 -1.83 15.07 -25.81
N VAL A 405 -1.02 14.84 -26.86
CA VAL A 405 -1.43 14.19 -28.11
C VAL A 405 -1.93 12.75 -27.88
N PRO A 406 -1.18 11.85 -27.21
CA PRO A 406 -1.65 10.48 -27.04
C PRO A 406 -2.93 10.37 -26.21
N TYR A 407 -3.16 11.28 -25.24
CA TYR A 407 -4.42 11.31 -24.50
C TYR A 407 -5.62 11.74 -25.37
N GLN A 408 -5.42 12.68 -26.30
CA GLN A 408 -6.47 13.11 -27.21
C GLN A 408 -6.76 12.05 -28.28
N GLU A 409 -5.72 11.46 -28.87
CA GLU A 409 -5.85 10.41 -29.88
C GLU A 409 -6.53 9.16 -29.30
N ARG A 410 -6.22 8.75 -28.05
CA ARG A 410 -6.90 7.63 -27.37
C ARG A 410 -8.42 7.77 -27.29
N ASN A 411 -8.95 8.97 -27.09
CA ASN A 411 -10.40 9.18 -27.07
C ASN A 411 -11.00 8.94 -28.46
N ARG A 412 -10.40 9.54 -29.50
CA ARG A 412 -10.85 9.36 -30.88
C ARG A 412 -10.69 7.92 -31.36
N LEU A 413 -9.63 7.24 -30.94
CA LEU A 413 -9.40 5.82 -31.18
C LEU A 413 -10.47 4.96 -30.52
N ALA A 414 -10.88 5.29 -29.29
CA ALA A 414 -11.94 4.56 -28.61
C ALA A 414 -13.28 4.69 -29.35
N ASP A 415 -13.61 5.89 -29.84
CA ASP A 415 -14.80 6.14 -30.65
C ASP A 415 -14.74 5.36 -31.97
N LEU A 416 -13.60 5.42 -32.69
CA LEU A 416 -13.37 4.65 -33.92
C LEU A 416 -13.55 3.15 -33.69
N VAL A 417 -12.93 2.61 -32.64
CA VAL A 417 -13.07 1.19 -32.29
C VAL A 417 -14.54 0.87 -32.03
N LYS A 418 -15.25 1.71 -31.27
CA LYS A 418 -16.66 1.48 -30.92
C LYS A 418 -17.56 1.48 -32.16
N GLU A 419 -17.27 2.30 -33.16
CA GLU A 419 -17.99 2.37 -34.44
C GLU A 419 -17.69 1.18 -35.36
N GLU A 420 -16.44 0.69 -35.38
CA GLU A 420 -15.98 -0.33 -36.33
C GLU A 420 -16.08 -1.78 -35.80
N THR A 421 -16.37 -1.96 -34.51
CA THR A 421 -16.44 -3.26 -33.86
C THR A 421 -17.76 -3.45 -33.13
N ASN A 422 -18.20 -4.70 -32.98
CA ASN A 422 -19.35 -5.07 -32.16
C ASN A 422 -18.92 -5.28 -30.71
N THR A 423 -19.88 -5.29 -29.77
CA THR A 423 -19.60 -5.51 -28.34
C THR A 423 -18.98 -6.87 -28.03
N GLU A 424 -19.22 -7.87 -28.88
CA GLU A 424 -18.65 -9.22 -28.76
C GLU A 424 -17.23 -9.32 -29.37
N ASP A 425 -16.83 -8.34 -30.18
CA ASP A 425 -15.53 -8.35 -30.82
C ASP A 425 -14.44 -8.00 -29.79
N ALA A 426 -13.39 -8.81 -29.75
CA ALA A 426 -12.20 -8.53 -28.95
C ALA A 426 -11.24 -7.59 -29.70
N ILE A 427 -10.61 -6.69 -28.97
CA ILE A 427 -9.55 -5.80 -29.48
C ILE A 427 -8.29 -5.96 -28.65
N TYR A 428 -7.15 -5.54 -29.16
CA TYR A 428 -5.94 -5.44 -28.35
C TYR A 428 -5.26 -4.08 -28.51
N ALA A 429 -4.87 -3.49 -27.38
CA ALA A 429 -4.12 -2.24 -27.31
C ALA A 429 -2.68 -2.54 -26.92
N TRP A 430 -1.76 -2.41 -27.87
CA TRP A 430 -0.32 -2.36 -27.62
C TRP A 430 0.05 -0.96 -27.14
N ASP A 431 -0.32 -0.66 -25.89
CA ASP A 431 -0.24 0.67 -25.29
C ASP A 431 0.23 0.59 -23.82
N ASP A 432 0.62 1.71 -23.23
CA ASP A 432 1.06 1.82 -21.83
C ASP A 432 -0.09 1.83 -20.81
N THR A 433 -1.35 1.85 -21.28
CA THR A 433 -2.54 1.84 -20.41
C THR A 433 -3.67 0.98 -21.00
N ALA A 434 -4.57 0.50 -20.14
CA ALA A 434 -5.79 -0.19 -20.55
C ALA A 434 -6.97 0.77 -20.83
N THR A 435 -6.71 2.04 -21.09
CA THR A 435 -7.75 3.07 -21.24
C THR A 435 -8.64 2.83 -22.47
N LEU A 436 -8.07 2.33 -23.57
CA LEU A 436 -8.79 2.09 -24.82
C LEU A 436 -9.93 1.10 -24.62
N TYR A 437 -9.70 -0.01 -23.92
CA TYR A 437 -10.73 -1.03 -23.68
C TYR A 437 -11.92 -0.47 -22.91
N ARG A 438 -11.64 0.31 -21.86
CA ARG A 438 -12.67 0.90 -20.99
C ARG A 438 -13.52 1.94 -21.72
N LYS A 439 -12.90 2.79 -22.54
CA LYS A 439 -13.61 3.84 -23.29
C LYS A 439 -14.38 3.30 -24.50
N SER A 440 -13.82 2.30 -25.18
CA SER A 440 -14.49 1.65 -26.31
C SER A 440 -15.54 0.61 -25.87
N GLU A 441 -15.54 0.22 -24.59
CA GLU A 441 -16.37 -0.86 -24.04
C GLU A 441 -16.15 -2.16 -24.82
N ARG A 442 -14.88 -2.54 -24.99
CA ARG A 442 -14.47 -3.77 -25.68
C ARG A 442 -13.60 -4.65 -24.81
N LEU A 443 -13.73 -5.95 -25.04
CA LEU A 443 -12.95 -6.95 -24.31
C LEU A 443 -11.56 -7.13 -24.93
N SER A 444 -10.59 -7.40 -24.08
CA SER A 444 -9.25 -7.88 -24.46
C SER A 444 -9.30 -9.39 -24.72
N PRO A 445 -8.62 -9.91 -25.77
CA PRO A 445 -8.47 -11.34 -25.96
C PRO A 445 -7.53 -11.96 -24.93
N SER A 446 -6.64 -11.18 -24.32
CA SER A 446 -5.65 -11.67 -23.35
C SER A 446 -5.90 -11.14 -21.95
N ALA A 447 -5.54 -11.98 -20.97
CA ALA A 447 -5.50 -11.60 -19.56
C ALA A 447 -4.42 -10.54 -19.27
N ILE A 448 -3.39 -10.46 -20.12
CA ILE A 448 -2.35 -9.43 -20.08
C ILE A 448 -2.80 -8.28 -20.97
N LEU A 449 -3.10 -7.12 -20.37
CA LEU A 449 -3.78 -6.02 -21.05
C LEU A 449 -2.85 -5.01 -21.71
N SER A 450 -1.57 -5.00 -21.31
CA SER A 450 -0.55 -4.09 -21.81
C SER A 450 0.78 -4.82 -21.92
N PRO A 451 1.59 -4.55 -22.96
CA PRO A 451 2.94 -5.11 -23.09
C PRO A 451 3.93 -4.61 -22.01
N LEU A 452 3.59 -3.57 -21.23
CA LEU A 452 4.46 -3.00 -20.20
C LEU A 452 4.17 -3.52 -18.78
N HIS A 453 2.99 -4.08 -18.55
CA HIS A 453 2.55 -4.53 -17.23
C HIS A 453 2.43 -6.04 -17.21
N TYR A 454 2.91 -6.67 -16.14
CA TYR A 454 2.88 -8.11 -15.97
C TYR A 454 3.70 -8.92 -16.97
N THR A 455 4.55 -8.31 -17.79
CA THR A 455 5.31 -8.97 -18.88
C THR A 455 6.77 -9.24 -18.55
N ALA A 456 7.23 -8.96 -17.32
CA ALA A 456 8.62 -9.19 -16.93
C ALA A 456 9.03 -10.68 -16.90
N THR A 457 8.06 -11.58 -16.78
CA THR A 457 8.25 -13.04 -16.79
C THR A 457 8.02 -13.62 -18.18
N GLU A 458 8.85 -14.58 -18.59
CA GLU A 458 8.68 -15.28 -19.88
C GLU A 458 7.32 -15.97 -20.01
N GLU A 459 6.79 -16.52 -18.91
CA GLU A 459 5.46 -17.15 -18.87
C GLU A 459 4.36 -16.18 -19.35
N ASN A 460 4.27 -15.00 -18.73
CA ASN A 460 3.27 -14.00 -19.10
C ASN A 460 3.51 -13.41 -20.51
N ARG A 461 4.78 -13.23 -20.90
CA ARG A 461 5.12 -12.80 -22.28
C ARG A 461 4.62 -13.82 -23.30
N ASN A 462 4.86 -15.11 -23.06
CA ASN A 462 4.41 -16.19 -23.93
C ASN A 462 2.88 -16.33 -23.91
N LYS A 463 2.24 -16.17 -22.76
CA LYS A 463 0.77 -16.18 -22.63
C LYS A 463 0.14 -15.10 -23.53
N LEU A 464 0.65 -13.87 -23.46
CA LEU A 464 0.18 -12.78 -24.32
C LEU A 464 0.37 -13.09 -25.82
N LEU A 465 1.56 -13.55 -26.20
CA LEU A 465 1.86 -13.90 -27.59
C LEU A 465 0.93 -15.01 -28.13
N ASN A 466 0.67 -16.04 -27.32
CA ASN A 466 -0.21 -17.14 -27.70
C ASN A 466 -1.67 -16.69 -27.80
N ASP A 467 -2.16 -15.89 -26.83
CA ASP A 467 -3.51 -15.33 -26.87
C ASP A 467 -3.75 -14.51 -28.15
N LEU A 468 -2.78 -13.68 -28.56
CA LEU A 468 -2.90 -12.88 -29.79
C LEU A 468 -2.89 -13.74 -31.06
N LYS A 469 -2.12 -14.84 -31.08
CA LYS A 469 -2.05 -15.77 -32.22
C LYS A 469 -3.31 -16.62 -32.36
N GLU A 470 -3.84 -17.12 -31.25
CA GLU A 470 -4.97 -18.05 -31.22
C GLU A 470 -6.31 -17.32 -31.36
N LYS A 471 -6.49 -16.21 -30.64
CA LYS A 471 -7.79 -15.51 -30.58
C LYS A 471 -7.97 -14.43 -31.63
N GLN A 472 -6.87 -13.96 -32.22
CA GLN A 472 -6.83 -13.01 -33.35
C GLN A 472 -7.85 -11.85 -33.20
N PRO A 473 -7.61 -10.90 -32.27
CA PRO A 473 -8.51 -9.77 -32.06
C PRO A 473 -8.81 -9.03 -33.36
N LYS A 474 -10.02 -8.49 -33.50
CA LYS A 474 -10.46 -7.83 -34.74
C LYS A 474 -9.63 -6.58 -35.06
N VAL A 475 -9.23 -5.86 -34.03
CA VAL A 475 -8.43 -4.64 -34.12
C VAL A 475 -7.26 -4.72 -33.15
N ILE A 476 -6.06 -4.40 -33.64
CA ILE A 476 -4.88 -4.14 -32.82
C ILE A 476 -4.49 -2.67 -32.99
N VAL A 477 -4.43 -1.93 -31.89
CA VAL A 477 -3.94 -0.54 -31.86
C VAL A 477 -2.54 -0.53 -31.27
N VAL A 478 -1.59 0.11 -31.96
CA VAL A 478 -0.18 0.16 -31.56
C VAL A 478 0.23 1.58 -31.27
N ASN A 479 0.73 1.84 -30.06
CA ASN A 479 1.36 3.11 -29.69
C ASN A 479 2.81 3.12 -30.17
N ASP A 480 3.17 4.11 -30.99
CA ASP A 480 4.51 4.24 -31.57
C ASP A 480 5.61 4.53 -30.53
N LYS A 481 5.24 4.94 -29.31
CA LYS A 481 6.16 5.15 -28.19
C LYS A 481 6.44 3.88 -27.38
N VAL A 482 5.70 2.80 -27.63
CA VAL A 482 5.88 1.53 -26.94
C VAL A 482 6.58 0.55 -27.88
N GLU A 483 7.71 0.01 -27.44
CA GLU A 483 8.46 -0.97 -28.23
C GLU A 483 7.59 -2.19 -28.54
N VAL A 484 7.54 -2.57 -29.82
CA VAL A 484 6.81 -3.73 -30.29
C VAL A 484 7.77 -4.91 -30.39
N TRP A 485 7.40 -6.05 -29.79
CA TRP A 485 8.25 -7.23 -29.87
C TRP A 485 8.31 -7.77 -31.30
N SER A 486 9.46 -8.32 -31.69
CA SER A 486 9.69 -8.85 -33.04
C SER A 486 8.67 -9.92 -33.46
N GLU A 487 8.21 -10.73 -32.50
CA GLU A 487 7.18 -11.74 -32.74
C GLU A 487 5.82 -11.10 -33.08
N VAL A 488 5.50 -9.96 -32.46
CA VAL A 488 4.25 -9.23 -32.68
C VAL A 488 4.31 -8.45 -33.98
N GLU A 489 5.45 -7.86 -34.33
CA GLU A 489 5.63 -7.25 -35.66
C GLU A 489 5.39 -8.27 -36.79
N THR A 490 5.86 -9.49 -36.60
CA THR A 490 5.68 -10.59 -37.56
C THR A 490 4.19 -10.94 -37.66
N LEU A 491 3.51 -11.11 -36.52
CA LEU A 491 2.07 -11.36 -36.45
C LEU A 491 1.25 -10.26 -37.14
N LEU A 492 1.61 -8.99 -36.94
CA LEU A 492 0.94 -7.85 -37.57
C LEU A 492 1.12 -7.87 -39.09
N LYS A 493 2.34 -8.13 -39.59
CA LYS A 493 2.62 -8.20 -41.02
C LYS A 493 1.87 -9.36 -41.70
N GLU A 494 1.82 -10.51 -41.05
CA GLU A 494 1.23 -11.73 -41.60
C GLU A 494 -0.31 -11.68 -41.59
N ASN A 495 -0.92 -11.32 -40.46
CA ASN A 495 -2.35 -11.52 -40.23
C ASN A 495 -3.19 -10.23 -40.24
N TYR A 496 -2.56 -9.06 -40.24
CA TYR A 496 -3.27 -7.78 -40.13
C TYR A 496 -2.93 -6.79 -41.26
N GLN A 497 -3.90 -5.96 -41.60
CA GLN A 497 -3.74 -4.85 -42.52
C GLN A 497 -3.77 -3.52 -41.76
N GLN A 498 -2.76 -2.68 -41.97
CA GLN A 498 -2.72 -1.35 -41.38
C GLN A 498 -3.78 -0.45 -42.05
N VAL A 499 -4.60 0.19 -41.22
CA VAL A 499 -5.58 1.19 -41.63
C VAL A 499 -4.90 2.55 -41.69
N LYS A 500 -5.05 3.26 -42.81
CA LYS A 500 -4.59 4.65 -42.91
C LYS A 500 -5.48 5.51 -42.02
N THR A 501 -4.87 6.14 -41.03
CA THR A 501 -5.53 7.04 -40.07
C THR A 501 -4.69 8.30 -39.93
N ASP A 502 -5.31 9.38 -39.45
CA ASP A 502 -4.65 10.67 -39.23
C ASP A 502 -3.98 10.76 -37.84
N TYR A 503 -3.84 9.62 -37.14
CA TYR A 503 -3.20 9.56 -35.84
C TYR A 503 -1.68 9.63 -35.97
N SER A 504 -1.07 10.49 -35.16
CA SER A 504 0.37 10.79 -35.22
C SER A 504 1.19 9.88 -34.31
N GLU A 505 0.59 9.33 -33.25
CA GLU A 505 1.28 8.48 -32.28
C GLU A 505 0.73 7.04 -32.22
N PHE A 506 -0.33 6.75 -32.97
CA PHE A 506 -0.95 5.43 -32.99
C PHE A 506 -1.15 4.89 -34.40
N LYS A 507 -0.95 3.59 -34.54
CA LYS A 507 -1.25 2.82 -35.75
C LYS A 507 -2.37 1.83 -35.47
N VAL A 508 -3.33 1.76 -36.38
CA VAL A 508 -4.47 0.85 -36.27
C VAL A 508 -4.31 -0.28 -37.28
N TYR A 509 -4.44 -1.52 -36.82
CA TYR A 509 -4.35 -2.74 -37.61
C TYR A 509 -5.65 -3.52 -37.49
N LYS A 510 -6.22 -3.93 -38.63
CA LYS A 510 -7.42 -4.80 -38.69
C LYS A 510 -7.04 -6.17 -39.18
N ILE A 511 -7.72 -7.19 -38.68
CA ILE A 511 -7.55 -8.57 -39.17
C ILE A 511 -7.85 -8.65 -40.67
N LYS A 512 -7.05 -9.41 -41.42
CA LYS A 512 -7.16 -9.57 -42.89
C LYS A 512 -8.33 -10.42 -43.34
#